data_AF-A0A2E0C6M0-F1
#
_entry.id   AF-A0A2E0C6M0-F1
#
_cell.length_a   1.000
_cell.length_b   1.000
_cell.length_c   1.000
_cell.angle_alpha   90.00
_cell.angle_beta   90.00
_cell.angle_gamma   90.00
#
_symmetry.space_group_name_H-M   'P 1'
#
loop_
_entity.id
_entity.type
_entity.pdbx_description
1 polymer ?
#
loop_
_entity_poly.entity_id
_entity_poly.type
_entity_poly.pdbx_seq_one_letter_code
_entity_poly.pdbx_strand_id
1 'polypeptide(L)'
;DSLDNCPTVANSNQRDYDKNGEGDVCEDSDGDGVLDYKDVCPIIPNADQTDSDFDGIGDVCEDTDNDGVIDSIDNCISIANLDQADMDGDGIGDVCDDDRDGDGVKNDVDNCPDVANADQNDSDGNGIGDVCDDDKDGDGVKNDVDNCIDTPNPDQADLDKDGIGDVCDDDKDGDGVKNDSDNCPVIANPNQSDIDSDGIGDLCDDDMDNDTILNSNDNCPRVKNTDQKDFDGDGQGDACDANPVPNDTFSVKTSDETCKDSDNGMIELSIKGTFSDPFGIQISGGPSEFSFSPQNISGSTWSLKNLKSGNYWVCLTSSTFSTLKQCFNANIKEPKDIAVSSIIDRNNKIASLDLDGGKNYNITINGNLITTSNNYIDLALSTGINIIEVKTDKDCQGIYEETIFISEDIMLSPNPVKSSSTLWVGGNDQNVNMTLFDITGKVIWTRNEQVPYSRSLNVPFSNVRSGLYILKVDSKTIKKSIKVIKE
;
A
#
# COMPACT_ATOMS: atom_id res chain seq x y z
N ASP A 1 33.34 -95.97 65.45
CA ASP A 1 32.24 -95.95 64.48
C ASP A 1 32.58 -94.89 63.45
N SER A 2 32.43 -95.14 62.15
CA SER A 2 32.83 -94.20 61.09
C SER A 2 31.63 -93.70 60.26
N LEU A 3 30.45 -93.75 60.86
CA LEU A 3 29.15 -93.38 60.27
C LEU A 3 28.29 -92.59 61.28
N ASP A 4 28.94 -91.98 62.27
CA ASP A 4 28.26 -91.15 63.27
C ASP A 4 28.06 -89.74 62.71
N ASN A 5 26.81 -89.34 62.43
CA ASN A 5 26.44 -88.02 61.92
C ASN A 5 26.32 -86.96 63.04
N CYS A 6 26.52 -87.34 64.31
CA CYS A 6 26.73 -86.41 65.42
C CYS A 6 27.90 -86.87 66.33
N PRO A 7 29.16 -86.70 65.91
CA PRO A 7 30.32 -87.32 66.58
C PRO A 7 30.52 -86.99 68.07
N THR A 8 29.90 -85.90 68.54
CA THR A 8 30.01 -85.38 69.91
C THR A 8 28.73 -85.56 70.74
N VAL A 9 27.63 -85.99 70.13
CA VAL A 9 26.30 -86.10 70.77
C VAL A 9 25.69 -87.46 70.50
N ALA A 10 25.35 -88.22 71.54
CA ALA A 10 24.82 -89.57 71.38
C ALA A 10 23.44 -89.57 70.68
N ASN A 11 23.38 -90.14 69.47
CA ASN A 11 22.18 -90.18 68.64
C ASN A 11 22.02 -91.57 67.99
N SER A 12 21.52 -92.53 68.78
CA SER A 12 21.48 -93.95 68.39
C SER A 12 20.64 -94.28 67.14
N ASN A 13 19.77 -93.37 66.73
CA ASN A 13 18.94 -93.51 65.53
C ASN A 13 19.54 -92.85 64.28
N GLN A 14 20.59 -92.02 64.42
CA GLN A 14 21.27 -91.35 63.31
C GLN A 14 20.28 -90.65 62.36
N ARG A 15 19.22 -90.03 62.92
CA ARG A 15 18.26 -89.29 62.11
C ARG A 15 18.93 -88.05 61.53
N ASP A 16 18.60 -87.79 60.27
CA ASP A 16 19.09 -86.72 59.40
C ASP A 16 17.97 -86.56 58.35
N TYR A 17 17.06 -85.62 58.59
CA TYR A 17 15.82 -85.44 57.84
C TYR A 17 16.08 -84.81 56.47
N ASP A 18 16.94 -83.80 56.43
CA ASP A 18 17.27 -83.05 55.22
C ASP A 18 18.37 -83.73 54.37
N LYS A 19 19.08 -84.71 54.95
CA LYS A 19 20.14 -85.52 54.36
C LYS A 19 21.39 -84.73 54.00
N ASN A 20 21.69 -83.66 54.74
CA ASN A 20 22.91 -82.89 54.57
C ASN A 20 24.16 -83.60 55.14
N GLY A 21 23.97 -84.69 55.90
CA GLY A 21 25.03 -85.50 56.49
C GLY A 21 25.38 -85.13 57.93
N GLU A 22 24.75 -84.11 58.48
CA GLU A 22 24.69 -83.77 59.90
C GLU A 22 23.39 -84.34 60.49
N GLY A 23 23.43 -84.84 61.73
CA GLY A 23 22.22 -85.42 62.33
C GLY A 23 21.32 -84.37 62.97
N ASP A 24 19.99 -84.55 62.89
CA ASP A 24 18.97 -83.62 63.44
C ASP A 24 19.22 -83.14 64.89
N VAL A 25 19.99 -83.90 65.68
CA VAL A 25 20.23 -83.60 67.11
C VAL A 25 21.52 -82.83 67.38
N CYS A 26 22.34 -82.60 66.36
CA CYS A 26 23.53 -81.76 66.41
C CYS A 26 23.53 -80.66 65.33
N GLU A 27 22.46 -80.58 64.53
CA GLU A 27 22.25 -79.54 63.53
C GLU A 27 22.06 -78.16 64.19
N ASP A 28 22.74 -77.18 63.61
CA ASP A 28 22.78 -75.74 63.94
C ASP A 28 22.85 -75.02 62.58
N SER A 29 21.67 -74.83 61.98
CA SER A 29 21.49 -74.45 60.58
C SER A 29 21.98 -73.04 60.27
N ASP A 30 21.99 -72.15 61.26
CA ASP A 30 22.40 -70.76 61.11
C ASP A 30 23.75 -70.43 61.76
N GLY A 31 24.29 -71.35 62.56
CA GLY A 31 25.62 -71.30 63.14
C GLY A 31 25.73 -70.35 64.34
N ASP A 32 24.64 -70.06 65.04
CA ASP A 32 24.62 -69.17 66.20
C ASP A 32 25.10 -69.85 67.50
N GLY A 33 25.25 -71.17 67.49
CA GLY A 33 25.68 -72.00 68.62
C GLY A 33 24.53 -72.64 69.41
N VAL A 34 23.29 -72.50 68.97
CA VAL A 34 22.08 -73.18 69.45
C VAL A 34 21.68 -74.24 68.43
N LEU A 35 21.16 -75.36 68.91
CA LEU A 35 20.80 -76.47 68.01
C LEU A 35 19.35 -76.28 67.54
N ASP A 36 19.05 -76.53 66.27
CA ASP A 36 17.75 -76.25 65.63
C ASP A 36 16.53 -76.67 66.45
N TYR A 37 16.57 -77.86 67.08
CA TYR A 37 15.44 -78.37 67.88
C TYR A 37 15.22 -77.64 69.22
N LYS A 38 16.13 -76.75 69.60
CA LYS A 38 16.07 -75.83 70.74
C LYS A 38 16.07 -74.36 70.30
N ASP A 39 16.27 -74.12 69.02
CA ASP A 39 16.38 -72.81 68.45
C ASP A 39 14.99 -72.26 68.16
N VAL A 40 14.69 -71.07 68.69
CA VAL A 40 13.45 -70.37 68.41
C VAL A 40 13.46 -69.69 67.03
N CYS A 41 14.63 -69.54 66.40
CA CYS A 41 14.80 -69.08 65.01
C CYS A 41 15.78 -69.96 64.23
N PRO A 42 15.42 -71.21 63.87
CA PRO A 42 16.35 -72.21 63.31
C PRO A 42 17.12 -71.84 62.03
N ILE A 43 16.86 -70.69 61.42
CA ILE A 43 17.50 -70.24 60.17
C ILE A 43 18.00 -68.79 60.24
N ILE A 44 17.83 -68.09 61.37
CA ILE A 44 18.24 -66.68 61.55
C ILE A 44 19.02 -66.57 62.87
N PRO A 45 20.35 -66.27 62.82
CA PRO A 45 21.21 -66.35 64.00
C PRO A 45 20.74 -65.47 65.17
N ASN A 46 20.45 -66.08 66.32
CA ASN A 46 19.97 -65.41 67.52
C ASN A 46 20.48 -66.08 68.81
N ALA A 47 21.80 -66.08 69.01
CA ALA A 47 22.46 -66.83 70.09
C ALA A 47 21.97 -66.51 71.53
N ASP A 48 21.26 -65.40 71.73
CA ASP A 48 20.63 -65.05 73.01
C ASP A 48 19.23 -65.68 73.22
N GLN A 49 18.63 -66.20 72.15
CA GLN A 49 17.37 -66.94 72.11
C GLN A 49 16.24 -66.15 72.78
N THR A 50 16.21 -64.85 72.49
CA THR A 50 15.18 -63.96 73.00
C THR A 50 13.84 -64.30 72.34
N ASP A 51 12.86 -64.64 73.16
CA ASP A 51 11.46 -64.90 72.82
C ASP A 51 10.64 -64.21 73.92
N SER A 52 10.12 -63.03 73.60
CA SER A 52 9.52 -62.09 74.55
C SER A 52 8.11 -62.48 74.96
N ASP A 53 7.34 -63.14 74.10
CA ASP A 53 5.94 -63.49 74.32
C ASP A 53 5.71 -64.98 74.65
N PHE A 54 6.77 -65.79 74.54
CA PHE A 54 6.85 -67.21 74.86
C PHE A 54 5.99 -68.11 73.96
N ASP A 55 5.80 -67.73 72.70
CA ASP A 55 5.04 -68.54 71.74
C ASP A 55 5.87 -69.63 71.04
N GLY A 56 7.21 -69.55 71.15
CA GLY A 56 8.18 -70.49 70.62
C GLY A 56 8.81 -70.09 69.29
N ILE A 57 8.49 -68.90 68.76
CA ILE A 57 9.23 -68.21 67.71
C ILE A 57 10.10 -67.12 68.39
N GLY A 58 11.26 -66.82 67.81
CA GLY A 58 12.17 -65.84 68.40
C GLY A 58 11.96 -64.44 67.84
N ASP A 59 12.17 -63.42 68.68
CA ASP A 59 11.94 -62.00 68.38
C ASP A 59 12.58 -61.52 67.05
N VAL A 60 13.67 -62.14 66.58
CA VAL A 60 14.38 -61.75 65.35
C VAL A 60 13.83 -62.37 64.06
N CYS A 61 13.04 -63.43 64.18
CA CYS A 61 12.42 -64.15 63.07
C CYS A 61 10.89 -64.12 63.13
N GLU A 62 10.33 -63.32 64.04
CA GLU A 62 8.90 -63.05 64.09
C GLU A 62 8.40 -62.46 62.77
N ASP A 63 7.26 -62.99 62.35
CA ASP A 63 6.47 -62.58 61.19
C ASP A 63 5.00 -62.72 61.62
N THR A 64 4.51 -61.66 62.27
CA THR A 64 3.23 -61.66 62.98
C THR A 64 2.05 -61.94 62.05
N ASP A 65 2.11 -61.53 60.78
CA ASP A 65 1.03 -61.68 59.81
C ASP A 65 1.27 -62.74 58.72
N ASN A 66 2.45 -63.35 58.72
CA ASN A 66 2.87 -64.44 57.84
C ASN A 66 2.91 -64.06 56.35
N ASP A 67 3.28 -62.83 56.04
CA ASP A 67 3.41 -62.35 54.66
C ASP A 67 4.78 -62.62 54.03
N GLY A 68 5.77 -63.02 54.85
CA GLY A 68 7.14 -63.32 54.45
C GLY A 68 8.14 -62.17 54.69
N VAL A 69 7.71 -61.07 55.31
CA VAL A 69 8.54 -59.96 55.79
C VAL A 69 8.58 -60.04 57.32
N ILE A 70 9.79 -60.06 57.90
CA ILE A 70 9.93 -60.15 59.36
C ILE A 70 9.57 -58.81 60.03
N ASP A 71 8.97 -58.87 61.23
CA ASP A 71 8.43 -57.72 61.99
C ASP A 71 9.42 -56.55 62.11
N SER A 72 10.72 -56.83 62.18
CA SER A 72 11.77 -55.81 62.34
C SER A 72 11.99 -54.89 61.13
N ILE A 73 11.52 -55.30 59.95
CA ILE A 73 11.61 -54.52 58.70
C ILE A 73 10.25 -54.36 58.02
N ASP A 74 9.19 -54.91 58.61
CA ASP A 74 7.82 -54.83 58.11
C ASP A 74 7.21 -53.47 58.47
N ASN A 75 6.85 -52.69 57.45
CA ASN A 75 6.16 -51.41 57.61
C ASN A 75 4.66 -51.56 57.99
N CYS A 76 4.13 -52.79 58.01
CA CYS A 76 2.78 -53.13 58.47
C CYS A 76 2.71 -54.44 59.26
N ILE A 77 3.47 -54.56 60.37
CA ILE A 77 3.58 -55.71 61.30
C ILE A 77 2.36 -56.64 61.48
N SER A 78 1.12 -56.14 61.34
CA SER A 78 -0.10 -56.93 61.57
C SER A 78 -1.00 -57.11 60.33
N ILE A 79 -0.59 -56.61 59.17
CA ILE A 79 -1.37 -56.60 57.92
C ILE A 79 -0.45 -56.94 56.74
N ALA A 80 -0.59 -58.17 56.25
CA ALA A 80 0.22 -58.70 55.18
C ALA A 80 0.31 -57.78 53.95
N ASN A 81 1.52 -57.33 53.63
CA ASN A 81 1.91 -56.49 52.50
C ASN A 81 3.34 -56.78 52.04
N LEU A 82 3.56 -57.97 51.48
CA LEU A 82 4.85 -58.41 50.94
C LEU A 82 5.54 -57.42 49.97
N ASP A 83 4.79 -56.51 49.33
CA ASP A 83 5.35 -55.48 48.45
C ASP A 83 5.93 -54.27 49.21
N GLN A 84 5.60 -54.11 50.49
CA GLN A 84 6.07 -53.07 51.40
C GLN A 84 5.91 -51.68 50.78
N ALA A 85 4.78 -51.47 50.09
CA ALA A 85 4.43 -50.17 49.53
C ALA A 85 4.29 -49.14 50.66
N ASP A 86 4.87 -47.95 50.43
CA ASP A 86 5.00 -46.83 51.36
C ASP A 86 5.11 -45.56 50.50
N MET A 87 3.98 -44.93 50.24
CA MET A 87 3.83 -43.87 49.25
C MET A 87 4.48 -42.56 49.70
N ASP A 88 4.34 -42.19 50.96
CA ASP A 88 4.88 -40.94 51.52
C ASP A 88 6.27 -41.10 52.15
N GLY A 89 6.69 -42.34 52.43
CA GLY A 89 8.00 -42.69 52.96
C GLY A 89 8.13 -42.44 54.46
N ASP A 90 7.03 -42.44 55.22
CA ASP A 90 7.05 -42.23 56.67
C ASP A 90 7.44 -43.49 57.49
N GLY A 91 7.46 -44.65 56.82
CA GLY A 91 7.80 -45.96 57.38
C GLY A 91 6.59 -46.77 57.86
N ILE A 92 5.37 -46.31 57.61
CA ILE A 92 4.11 -47.04 57.74
C ILE A 92 3.69 -47.47 56.33
N GLY A 93 3.31 -48.73 56.14
CA GLY A 93 2.94 -49.20 54.80
C GLY A 93 1.53 -48.78 54.37
N ASP A 94 1.34 -48.61 53.06
CA ASP A 94 0.11 -48.15 52.41
C ASP A 94 -1.18 -48.86 52.86
N VAL A 95 -1.07 -50.14 53.26
CA VAL A 95 -2.22 -50.97 53.67
C VAL A 95 -2.64 -50.73 55.12
N CYS A 96 -1.74 -50.24 55.96
CA CYS A 96 -1.95 -49.99 57.39
C CYS A 96 -1.87 -48.50 57.74
N ASP A 97 -1.59 -47.64 56.77
CA ASP A 97 -1.62 -46.19 56.89
C ASP A 97 -3.04 -45.62 56.75
N ASP A 98 -3.38 -44.65 57.59
CA ASP A 98 -4.64 -43.91 57.53
C ASP A 98 -4.57 -42.58 56.76
N ASP A 99 -3.37 -42.19 56.30
CA ASP A 99 -3.04 -40.98 55.53
C ASP A 99 -1.89 -41.31 54.57
N ARG A 100 -2.18 -42.12 53.54
CA ARG A 100 -1.15 -42.83 52.75
C ARG A 100 -0.21 -41.90 52.00
N ASP A 101 -0.70 -40.74 51.56
CA ASP A 101 0.10 -39.78 50.80
C ASP A 101 0.72 -38.68 51.66
N GLY A 102 0.48 -38.71 52.99
CA GLY A 102 1.13 -37.88 53.98
C GLY A 102 0.75 -36.40 53.90
N ASP A 103 -0.43 -36.07 53.37
CA ASP A 103 -0.86 -34.69 53.17
C ASP A 103 -1.55 -34.06 54.40
N GLY A 104 -1.89 -34.90 55.39
CA GLY A 104 -2.56 -34.52 56.62
C GLY A 104 -4.07 -34.73 56.62
N VAL A 105 -4.64 -35.30 55.55
CA VAL A 105 -6.05 -35.64 55.37
C VAL A 105 -6.18 -37.16 55.31
N LYS A 106 -7.07 -37.73 56.15
CA LYS A 106 -7.24 -39.18 56.20
C LYS A 106 -7.85 -39.73 54.92
N ASN A 107 -7.40 -40.92 54.50
CA ASN A 107 -7.84 -41.65 53.31
C ASN A 107 -9.39 -41.77 53.14
N ASP A 108 -10.17 -41.73 54.23
CA ASP A 108 -11.64 -41.89 54.20
C ASP A 108 -12.41 -40.60 53.92
N VAL A 109 -11.75 -39.45 54.05
CA VAL A 109 -12.30 -38.11 53.80
C VAL A 109 -11.52 -37.33 52.74
N ASP A 110 -10.37 -37.87 52.32
CA ASP A 110 -9.54 -37.33 51.26
C ASP A 110 -10.19 -37.53 49.88
N ASN A 111 -10.30 -36.44 49.12
CA ASN A 111 -10.79 -36.47 47.74
C ASN A 111 -9.72 -36.91 46.72
N CYS A 112 -8.46 -37.08 47.12
CA CYS A 112 -7.37 -37.68 46.36
C CYS A 112 -6.45 -38.57 47.23
N PRO A 113 -6.91 -39.73 47.76
CA PRO A 113 -6.19 -40.55 48.75
C PRO A 113 -4.80 -41.12 48.39
N ASP A 114 -4.35 -40.88 47.16
CA ASP A 114 -3.08 -41.37 46.62
C ASP A 114 -2.24 -40.19 46.04
N VAL A 115 -2.67 -38.93 46.22
CA VAL A 115 -2.03 -37.72 45.66
C VAL A 115 -2.22 -36.53 46.60
N ALA A 116 -1.15 -36.21 47.35
CA ALA A 116 -1.18 -35.18 48.38
C ALA A 116 -1.77 -33.83 47.92
N ASN A 117 -2.85 -33.40 48.58
CA ASN A 117 -3.56 -32.14 48.36
C ASN A 117 -4.28 -31.64 49.63
N ALA A 118 -3.50 -31.24 50.63
CA ALA A 118 -4.01 -30.80 51.93
C ALA A 118 -5.06 -29.67 51.90
N ASP A 119 -5.22 -28.95 50.78
CA ASP A 119 -6.25 -27.93 50.58
C ASP A 119 -7.61 -28.48 50.12
N GLN A 120 -7.65 -29.72 49.62
CA GLN A 120 -8.84 -30.47 49.24
C GLN A 120 -9.75 -29.70 48.28
N ASN A 121 -9.14 -28.94 47.35
CA ASN A 121 -9.91 -28.25 46.32
C ASN A 121 -10.62 -29.27 45.41
N ASP A 122 -11.87 -28.99 45.10
CA ASP A 122 -12.78 -29.78 44.26
C ASP A 122 -13.67 -28.76 43.54
N SER A 123 -13.24 -28.38 42.33
CA SER A 123 -13.79 -27.24 41.58
C SER A 123 -15.19 -27.50 41.06
N ASP A 124 -15.50 -28.74 40.66
CA ASP A 124 -16.81 -29.16 40.14
C ASP A 124 -17.73 -29.76 41.21
N GLY A 125 -17.19 -30.13 42.38
CA GLY A 125 -17.92 -30.68 43.51
C GLY A 125 -18.33 -32.14 43.33
N ASN A 126 -17.63 -32.90 42.48
CA ASN A 126 -17.95 -34.30 42.18
C ASN A 126 -17.40 -35.29 43.25
N GLY A 127 -16.55 -34.80 44.17
CA GLY A 127 -15.93 -35.59 45.23
C GLY A 127 -14.56 -36.18 44.88
N ILE A 128 -14.00 -35.85 43.72
CA ILE A 128 -12.62 -36.12 43.30
C ILE A 128 -11.89 -34.76 43.37
N GLY A 129 -10.71 -34.72 43.98
CA GLY A 129 -9.99 -33.45 44.12
C GLY A 129 -9.33 -32.99 42.82
N ASP A 130 -9.16 -31.69 42.68
CA ASP A 130 -8.58 -31.04 41.48
C ASP A 130 -7.25 -31.64 41.02
N VAL A 131 -6.44 -32.16 41.96
CA VAL A 131 -5.11 -32.73 41.65
C VAL A 131 -5.18 -34.12 41.02
N CYS A 132 -6.28 -34.85 41.24
CA CYS A 132 -6.49 -36.22 40.76
C CYS A 132 -7.71 -36.37 39.83
N ASP A 133 -8.43 -35.28 39.58
CA ASP A 133 -9.50 -35.22 38.58
C ASP A 133 -8.94 -35.07 37.16
N ASP A 134 -9.52 -35.78 36.19
CA ASP A 134 -9.19 -35.68 34.77
C ASP A 134 -10.06 -34.70 33.98
N ASP A 135 -11.09 -34.15 34.63
CA ASP A 135 -12.04 -33.13 34.16
C ASP A 135 -12.36 -32.19 35.34
N LYS A 136 -11.42 -31.28 35.63
CA LYS A 136 -11.37 -30.50 36.87
C LYS A 136 -12.62 -29.64 37.07
N ASP A 137 -13.20 -29.12 35.99
CA ASP A 137 -14.34 -28.22 36.05
C ASP A 137 -15.69 -28.90 35.73
N GLY A 138 -15.66 -30.19 35.36
CA GLY A 138 -16.83 -31.05 35.22
C GLY A 138 -17.69 -30.71 34.00
N ASP A 139 -17.10 -30.10 32.96
CA ASP A 139 -17.81 -29.67 31.77
C ASP A 139 -17.96 -30.78 30.71
N GLY A 140 -17.25 -31.90 30.90
CA GLY A 140 -17.22 -33.07 30.03
C GLY A 140 -16.03 -33.11 29.06
N VAL A 141 -15.10 -32.16 29.16
CA VAL A 141 -13.86 -32.05 28.38
C VAL A 141 -12.68 -32.33 29.31
N LYS A 142 -11.79 -33.24 28.92
CA LYS A 142 -10.64 -33.60 29.75
C LYS A 142 -9.64 -32.45 29.83
N ASN A 143 -8.98 -32.31 30.99
CA ASN A 143 -7.95 -31.31 31.28
C ASN A 143 -6.84 -31.19 30.23
N ASP A 144 -6.50 -32.26 29.51
CA ASP A 144 -5.42 -32.27 28.50
C ASP A 144 -5.82 -31.69 27.14
N VAL A 145 -7.12 -31.50 26.91
CA VAL A 145 -7.69 -30.97 25.65
C VAL A 145 -8.65 -29.80 25.88
N ASP A 146 -8.93 -29.46 27.13
CA ASP A 146 -9.77 -28.34 27.53
C ASP A 146 -9.03 -27.00 27.37
N ASN A 147 -9.63 -26.07 26.64
CA ASN A 147 -9.11 -24.71 26.45
C ASN A 147 -9.43 -23.75 27.62
N CYS A 148 -10.18 -24.20 28.64
CA CYS A 148 -10.47 -23.50 29.88
C CYS A 148 -10.54 -24.42 31.11
N ILE A 149 -9.45 -25.12 31.44
CA ILE A 149 -9.32 -26.11 32.55
C ILE A 149 -9.95 -25.79 33.92
N ASP A 150 -10.20 -24.51 34.23
CA ASP A 150 -10.75 -24.06 35.50
C ASP A 150 -12.17 -23.46 35.36
N THR A 151 -12.79 -23.47 34.17
CA THR A 151 -14.04 -22.75 33.89
C THR A 151 -14.90 -23.48 32.84
N PRO A 152 -16.06 -24.02 33.24
CA PRO A 152 -16.84 -24.89 32.36
C PRO A 152 -17.26 -24.25 31.04
N ASN A 153 -16.85 -24.83 29.92
CA ASN A 153 -17.25 -24.47 28.57
C ASN A 153 -17.36 -25.70 27.64
N PRO A 154 -18.44 -26.49 27.76
CA PRO A 154 -18.58 -27.73 27.00
C PRO A 154 -18.58 -27.57 25.47
N ASP A 155 -18.79 -26.35 24.96
CA ASP A 155 -18.74 -26.03 23.53
C ASP A 155 -17.33 -25.72 23.01
N GLN A 156 -16.36 -25.52 23.91
CA GLN A 156 -14.97 -25.20 23.63
C GLN A 156 -14.84 -24.06 22.61
N ALA A 157 -15.71 -23.05 22.75
CA ALA A 157 -15.68 -21.87 21.91
C ALA A 157 -14.32 -21.15 22.07
N ASP A 158 -13.75 -20.76 20.94
CA ASP A 158 -12.44 -20.12 20.80
C ASP A 158 -12.49 -19.29 19.50
N LEU A 159 -12.90 -18.04 19.66
CA LEU A 159 -13.26 -17.15 18.56
C LEU A 159 -12.04 -16.71 17.76
N ASP A 160 -10.93 -16.35 18.43
CA ASP A 160 -9.70 -15.88 17.80
C ASP A 160 -8.70 -17.01 17.45
N LYS A 161 -8.88 -18.20 18.04
CA LYS A 161 -8.08 -19.41 17.83
C LYS A 161 -6.67 -19.32 18.39
N ASP A 162 -6.47 -18.63 19.49
CA ASP A 162 -5.20 -18.60 20.21
C ASP A 162 -4.98 -19.83 21.12
N GLY A 163 -6.05 -20.61 21.36
CA GLY A 163 -6.06 -21.82 22.18
C GLY A 163 -6.53 -21.61 23.62
N ILE A 164 -6.95 -20.39 24.00
CA ILE A 164 -7.65 -20.06 25.23
C ILE A 164 -9.14 -19.97 24.90
N GLY A 165 -10.01 -20.62 25.68
CA GLY A 165 -11.44 -20.61 25.37
C GLY A 165 -12.12 -19.27 25.71
N ASP A 166 -13.16 -18.93 24.97
CA ASP A 166 -13.89 -17.66 25.08
C ASP A 166 -14.35 -17.34 26.51
N VAL A 167 -14.60 -18.34 27.36
CA VAL A 167 -15.07 -18.12 28.74
C VAL A 167 -13.95 -17.69 29.70
N CYS A 168 -12.70 -18.08 29.41
CA CYS A 168 -11.52 -17.82 30.23
C CYS A 168 -10.50 -16.92 29.53
N ASP A 169 -10.80 -16.45 28.32
CA ASP A 169 -10.02 -15.46 27.60
C ASP A 169 -10.43 -14.02 27.96
N ASP A 170 -9.42 -13.18 28.17
CA ASP A 170 -9.53 -11.76 28.47
C ASP A 170 -9.70 -10.89 27.19
N ASP A 171 -9.46 -11.43 26.00
CA ASP A 171 -9.46 -10.75 24.68
C ASP A 171 -9.97 -11.69 23.56
N LYS A 172 -11.27 -12.02 23.61
CA LYS A 172 -11.86 -13.16 22.86
C LYS A 172 -11.71 -13.08 21.34
N ASP A 173 -11.58 -11.87 20.78
CA ASP A 173 -11.45 -11.69 19.35
C ASP A 173 -10.02 -11.35 18.89
N GLY A 174 -9.08 -11.30 19.84
CA GLY A 174 -7.65 -11.18 19.58
C GLY A 174 -7.24 -9.85 18.95
N ASP A 175 -8.01 -8.78 19.16
CA ASP A 175 -7.78 -7.48 18.54
C ASP A 175 -6.77 -6.60 19.32
N GLY A 176 -6.44 -7.00 20.56
CA GLY A 176 -5.53 -6.34 21.47
C GLY A 176 -6.20 -5.44 22.50
N VAL A 177 -7.54 -5.39 22.54
CA VAL A 177 -8.35 -4.68 23.53
C VAL A 177 -9.11 -5.69 24.38
N LYS A 178 -8.87 -5.67 25.69
CA LYS A 178 -9.55 -6.59 26.61
C LYS A 178 -11.08 -6.45 26.54
N ASN A 179 -11.80 -7.56 26.67
CA ASN A 179 -13.27 -7.65 26.65
C ASN A 179 -13.99 -6.55 27.47
N ASP A 180 -13.50 -6.25 28.68
CA ASP A 180 -14.10 -5.23 29.58
C ASP A 180 -13.96 -3.78 29.10
N SER A 181 -13.04 -3.54 28.16
CA SER A 181 -12.73 -2.21 27.58
C SER A 181 -12.98 -2.16 26.07
N ASP A 182 -13.42 -3.27 25.49
CA ASP A 182 -13.70 -3.43 24.08
C ASP A 182 -15.15 -3.06 23.77
N ASN A 183 -15.36 -2.15 22.82
CA ASN A 183 -16.68 -1.76 22.36
C ASN A 183 -17.29 -2.75 21.34
N CYS A 184 -16.55 -3.75 20.88
CA CYS A 184 -17.03 -4.90 20.11
C CYS A 184 -16.35 -6.23 20.54
N PRO A 185 -16.62 -6.79 21.74
CA PRO A 185 -15.90 -7.93 22.35
C PRO A 185 -15.87 -9.27 21.60
N VAL A 186 -16.47 -9.34 20.40
CA VAL A 186 -16.56 -10.54 19.56
C VAL A 186 -16.31 -10.23 18.08
N ILE A 187 -15.89 -9.00 17.74
CA ILE A 187 -15.58 -8.57 16.37
C ILE A 187 -14.36 -7.66 16.40
N ALA A 188 -13.20 -8.23 16.06
CA ALA A 188 -11.93 -7.54 16.13
C ALA A 188 -11.95 -6.16 15.45
N ASN A 189 -11.75 -5.11 16.25
CA ASN A 189 -11.76 -3.72 15.83
C ASN A 189 -10.72 -2.87 16.60
N PRO A 190 -9.40 -3.09 16.40
CA PRO A 190 -8.34 -2.53 17.27
C PRO A 190 -8.31 -0.99 17.39
N ASN A 191 -8.98 -0.30 16.46
CA ASN A 191 -9.10 1.15 16.47
C ASN A 191 -10.24 1.69 17.36
N GLN A 192 -11.12 0.81 17.86
CA GLN A 192 -12.24 1.11 18.75
C GLN A 192 -13.07 2.30 18.24
N SER A 193 -13.38 2.29 16.93
CA SER A 193 -14.17 3.34 16.30
C SER A 193 -15.61 3.28 16.82
N ASP A 194 -16.14 4.43 17.21
CA ASP A 194 -17.46 4.62 17.80
C ASP A 194 -17.90 6.06 17.45
N ILE A 195 -18.60 6.20 16.32
CA ILE A 195 -18.95 7.51 15.73
C ILE A 195 -19.88 8.30 16.64
N ASP A 196 -20.86 7.66 17.25
CA ASP A 196 -21.92 8.31 18.00
C ASP A 196 -21.61 8.38 19.52
N SER A 197 -20.59 7.64 19.97
CA SER A 197 -20.10 7.55 21.34
C SER A 197 -21.11 6.94 22.31
N ASP A 198 -21.91 5.96 21.88
CA ASP A 198 -22.83 5.22 22.75
C ASP A 198 -22.18 4.04 23.50
N GLY A 199 -20.94 3.69 23.13
CA GLY A 199 -20.17 2.60 23.72
C GLY A 199 -20.26 1.27 22.97
N ILE A 200 -20.97 1.22 21.84
CA ILE A 200 -20.97 0.11 20.89
C ILE A 200 -20.06 0.50 19.72
N GLY A 201 -19.13 -0.38 19.33
CA GLY A 201 -18.22 -0.06 18.25
C GLY A 201 -18.87 -0.13 16.87
N ASP A 202 -18.37 0.69 15.93
CA ASP A 202 -18.91 0.82 14.56
C ASP A 202 -19.09 -0.54 13.84
N LEU A 203 -18.29 -1.56 14.15
CA LEU A 203 -18.33 -2.87 13.49
C LEU A 203 -19.44 -3.79 14.02
N CYS A 204 -19.91 -3.56 15.25
CA CYS A 204 -20.94 -4.35 15.92
C CYS A 204 -22.21 -3.52 16.24
N ASP A 205 -22.26 -2.29 15.75
CA ASP A 205 -23.42 -1.41 15.84
C ASP A 205 -24.28 -1.48 14.55
N ASP A 206 -25.59 -1.61 14.74
CA ASP A 206 -26.58 -1.64 13.67
C ASP A 206 -27.03 -0.21 13.23
N ASP A 207 -26.72 0.83 14.02
CA ASP A 207 -27.04 2.25 13.78
C ASP A 207 -25.84 3.13 14.18
N MET A 208 -24.77 3.05 13.36
CA MET A 208 -23.43 3.59 13.65
C MET A 208 -23.42 5.08 13.99
N ASP A 209 -24.37 5.85 13.48
CA ASP A 209 -24.44 7.28 13.78
C ASP A 209 -25.59 7.64 14.72
N ASN A 210 -26.49 6.71 15.09
CA ASN A 210 -27.60 6.92 16.02
C ASN A 210 -28.50 8.08 15.60
N ASP A 211 -28.90 8.03 14.34
CA ASP A 211 -29.95 8.87 13.77
C ASP A 211 -31.31 8.17 13.69
N THR A 212 -31.42 6.93 14.19
CA THR A 212 -32.60 6.05 14.21
C THR A 212 -32.86 5.25 12.94
N ILE A 213 -32.02 5.41 11.89
CA ILE A 213 -32.08 4.62 10.67
C ILE A 213 -30.96 3.59 10.68
N LEU A 214 -31.33 2.30 10.68
CA LEU A 214 -30.34 1.23 10.66
C LEU A 214 -29.41 1.34 9.45
N ASN A 215 -28.13 1.03 9.63
CA ASN A 215 -27.06 1.06 8.62
C ASN A 215 -27.46 0.42 7.29
N SER A 216 -28.25 -0.66 7.34
CA SER A 216 -28.72 -1.40 6.15
C SER A 216 -29.73 -0.63 5.27
N ASN A 217 -30.37 0.40 5.81
CA ASN A 217 -31.35 1.26 5.13
C ASN A 217 -30.94 2.74 5.13
N ASP A 218 -29.76 3.05 5.65
CA ASP A 218 -29.24 4.41 5.75
C ASP A 218 -28.37 4.73 4.53
N ASN A 219 -28.69 5.81 3.82
CA ASN A 219 -27.89 6.30 2.70
C ASN A 219 -26.67 7.13 3.15
N CYS A 220 -26.52 7.41 4.44
CA CYS A 220 -25.33 7.96 5.09
C CYS A 220 -25.04 7.31 6.46
N PRO A 221 -24.66 6.01 6.53
CA PRO A 221 -24.48 5.25 7.78
C PRO A 221 -23.45 5.77 8.80
N ARG A 222 -22.82 6.91 8.54
CA ARG A 222 -21.75 7.49 9.38
C ARG A 222 -22.01 8.98 9.65
N VAL A 223 -23.10 9.55 9.16
CA VAL A 223 -23.41 10.98 9.22
C VAL A 223 -24.92 11.18 9.36
N LYS A 224 -25.34 11.51 10.59
CA LYS A 224 -26.74 11.71 10.97
C LYS A 224 -27.54 12.47 9.90
N ASN A 225 -28.53 11.81 9.31
CA ASN A 225 -29.42 12.37 8.31
C ASN A 225 -30.80 11.69 8.29
N THR A 226 -31.55 11.86 9.37
CA THR A 226 -32.93 11.33 9.54
C THR A 226 -33.93 11.62 8.40
N ASP A 227 -33.64 12.56 7.50
CA ASP A 227 -34.47 12.87 6.35
C ASP A 227 -34.14 12.06 5.08
N GLN A 228 -33.02 11.33 5.09
CA GLN A 228 -32.56 10.39 4.06
C GLN A 228 -32.64 11.00 2.65
N LYS A 229 -32.39 12.31 2.54
CA LYS A 229 -32.43 12.98 1.24
C LYS A 229 -31.27 12.50 0.37
N ASP A 230 -31.59 12.23 -0.88
CA ASP A 230 -30.69 11.85 -1.97
C ASP A 230 -31.23 12.56 -3.22
N PHE A 231 -30.68 13.73 -3.53
CA PHE A 231 -31.23 14.62 -4.54
C PHE A 231 -30.96 14.14 -5.97
N ASP A 232 -29.82 13.50 -6.21
CA ASP A 232 -29.44 13.04 -7.54
C ASP A 232 -29.77 11.56 -7.81
N GLY A 233 -30.15 10.82 -6.76
CA GLY A 233 -30.67 9.46 -6.83
C GLY A 233 -29.58 8.41 -7.06
N ASP A 234 -28.34 8.69 -6.64
CA ASP A 234 -27.22 7.76 -6.79
C ASP A 234 -27.12 6.70 -5.67
N GLY A 235 -27.94 6.86 -4.62
CA GLY A 235 -28.02 5.97 -3.46
C GLY A 235 -27.17 6.42 -2.28
N GLN A 236 -26.35 7.46 -2.42
CA GLN A 236 -25.64 8.12 -1.33
C GLN A 236 -26.42 9.37 -0.87
N GLY A 237 -26.59 9.55 0.43
CA GLY A 237 -27.37 10.67 0.94
C GLY A 237 -26.66 12.02 0.80
N ASP A 238 -27.44 13.09 0.65
CA ASP A 238 -26.97 14.47 0.48
C ASP A 238 -26.00 14.92 1.60
N ALA A 239 -26.15 14.35 2.81
CA ALA A 239 -25.36 14.69 3.99
C ALA A 239 -23.91 14.18 3.93
N CYS A 240 -23.67 13.09 3.20
CA CYS A 240 -22.38 12.42 3.11
C CYS A 240 -21.86 12.28 1.67
N ASP A 241 -22.63 12.71 0.67
CA ASP A 241 -22.20 12.77 -0.72
C ASP A 241 -21.41 14.04 -1.01
N ALA A 242 -20.25 13.90 -1.66
CA ALA A 242 -19.43 15.02 -2.12
C ALA A 242 -20.00 15.73 -3.38
N ASN A 243 -20.89 15.06 -4.13
CA ASN A 243 -21.52 15.57 -5.35
C ASN A 243 -23.05 15.35 -5.34
N PRO A 244 -23.81 15.95 -4.40
CA PRO A 244 -25.24 15.70 -4.18
C PRO A 244 -26.16 16.32 -5.24
N VAL A 245 -25.65 16.50 -6.46
CA VAL A 245 -26.38 17.01 -7.62
C VAL A 245 -25.96 16.21 -8.85
N PRO A 246 -26.88 15.98 -9.81
CA PRO A 246 -26.56 15.20 -11.00
C PRO A 246 -25.30 15.68 -11.72
N ASN A 247 -24.51 14.77 -12.26
CA ASN A 247 -23.24 15.08 -12.93
C ASN A 247 -23.35 16.09 -14.10
N ASP A 248 -24.53 16.25 -14.69
CA ASP A 248 -24.79 17.22 -15.77
C ASP A 248 -25.43 18.53 -15.30
N THR A 249 -25.45 18.77 -13.99
CA THR A 249 -25.96 19.99 -13.36
C THR A 249 -25.20 21.22 -13.84
N PHE A 250 -23.87 21.14 -13.99
CA PHE A 250 -23.05 22.28 -14.37
C PHE A 250 -22.35 22.07 -15.71
N SER A 251 -22.40 23.07 -16.58
CA SER A 251 -21.66 23.10 -17.83
C SER A 251 -20.89 24.40 -17.95
N VAL A 252 -19.57 24.32 -18.04
CA VAL A 252 -18.67 25.46 -18.26
C VAL A 252 -18.24 25.50 -19.72
N LYS A 253 -18.44 26.65 -20.36
CA LYS A 253 -17.94 26.96 -21.70
C LYS A 253 -17.00 28.15 -21.63
N THR A 254 -15.98 28.14 -22.46
CA THR A 254 -15.07 29.28 -22.64
C THR A 254 -15.18 29.84 -24.04
N SER A 255 -14.97 31.15 -24.14
CA SER A 255 -14.67 31.82 -25.42
C SER A 255 -13.26 32.38 -25.32
N ASP A 256 -12.41 31.96 -26.25
CA ASP A 256 -11.03 32.45 -26.40
C ASP A 256 -11.01 33.95 -26.75
N GLU A 257 -9.84 34.57 -26.56
CA GLU A 257 -9.65 35.94 -26.99
C GLU A 257 -9.79 36.08 -28.51
N THR A 258 -10.32 37.22 -28.94
CA THR A 258 -10.44 37.51 -30.37
C THR A 258 -9.07 37.71 -31.00
N CYS A 259 -8.20 38.44 -30.30
CA CYS A 259 -6.86 38.85 -30.69
C CYS A 259 -5.92 38.80 -29.49
N LYS A 260 -4.61 38.76 -29.72
CA LYS A 260 -3.61 38.81 -28.65
C LYS A 260 -3.78 40.09 -27.82
N ASP A 261 -3.62 39.97 -26.50
CA ASP A 261 -3.71 41.08 -25.54
C ASP A 261 -5.06 41.85 -25.58
N SER A 262 -6.14 41.22 -26.07
CA SER A 262 -7.44 41.88 -26.16
C SER A 262 -8.22 41.80 -24.86
N ASP A 263 -7.83 40.89 -23.96
CA ASP A 263 -8.43 40.68 -22.65
C ASP A 263 -9.96 40.52 -22.76
N ASN A 264 -10.47 39.91 -23.84
CA ASN A 264 -11.90 39.83 -24.15
C ASN A 264 -12.46 38.40 -24.15
N GLY A 265 -11.72 37.46 -23.56
CA GLY A 265 -12.19 36.11 -23.31
C GLY A 265 -13.38 36.08 -22.35
N MET A 266 -14.09 34.96 -22.33
CA MET A 266 -15.30 34.78 -21.53
C MET A 266 -15.40 33.38 -20.94
N ILE A 267 -15.89 33.29 -19.71
CA ILE A 267 -16.37 32.04 -19.10
C ILE A 267 -17.89 32.13 -18.99
N GLU A 268 -18.59 31.12 -19.46
CA GLU A 268 -20.04 30.97 -19.36
C GLU A 268 -20.36 29.68 -18.60
N LEU A 269 -21.16 29.79 -17.55
CA LEU A 269 -21.66 28.68 -16.76
C LEU A 269 -23.15 28.51 -17.05
N SER A 270 -23.58 27.27 -17.30
CA SER A 270 -24.98 26.87 -17.35
C SER A 270 -25.27 25.92 -16.20
N ILE A 271 -26.39 26.14 -15.52
CA ILE A 271 -26.90 25.33 -14.42
C ILE A 271 -28.21 24.68 -14.89
N LYS A 272 -28.24 23.36 -14.91
CA LYS A 272 -29.39 22.54 -15.31
C LYS A 272 -30.14 22.09 -14.06
N GLY A 273 -31.46 22.29 -14.05
CA GLY A 273 -32.33 21.93 -12.92
C GLY A 273 -33.00 23.16 -12.29
N THR A 274 -33.82 22.92 -11.27
CA THR A 274 -34.47 23.97 -10.47
C THR A 274 -33.98 23.84 -9.04
N PHE A 275 -33.38 24.89 -8.51
CA PHE A 275 -32.83 24.93 -7.15
C PHE A 275 -33.42 26.11 -6.39
N SER A 276 -33.76 25.89 -5.12
CA SER A 276 -34.39 26.92 -4.27
C SER A 276 -33.40 27.98 -3.82
N ASP A 277 -32.17 27.57 -3.54
CA ASP A 277 -31.09 28.47 -3.14
C ASP A 277 -30.09 28.66 -4.29
N PRO A 278 -29.46 29.84 -4.38
CA PRO A 278 -28.44 30.10 -5.39
C PRO A 278 -27.13 29.38 -5.09
N PHE A 279 -26.38 29.05 -6.14
CA PHE A 279 -25.02 28.56 -6.00
C PHE A 279 -24.03 29.72 -5.82
N GLY A 280 -23.05 29.52 -4.93
CA GLY A 280 -21.88 30.37 -4.83
C GLY A 280 -20.87 30.02 -5.92
N ILE A 281 -20.29 31.02 -6.56
CA ILE A 281 -19.19 30.85 -7.52
C ILE A 281 -17.92 31.55 -7.02
N GLN A 282 -16.81 30.83 -7.15
CA GLN A 282 -15.48 31.36 -6.94
C GLN A 282 -14.64 31.09 -8.19
N ILE A 283 -14.05 32.14 -8.76
CA ILE A 283 -13.11 31.99 -9.88
C ILE A 283 -11.73 32.43 -9.41
N SER A 284 -10.73 31.60 -9.69
CA SER A 284 -9.33 31.90 -9.36
C SER A 284 -8.39 31.51 -10.51
N GLY A 285 -7.18 32.07 -10.53
CA GLY A 285 -6.14 31.75 -11.50
C GLY A 285 -5.89 32.87 -12.52
N GLY A 286 -5.67 32.52 -13.78
CA GLY A 286 -5.32 33.47 -14.84
C GLY A 286 -3.94 34.11 -14.68
N PRO A 287 -3.52 34.95 -15.64
CA PRO A 287 -2.17 35.54 -15.69
C PRO A 287 -2.05 36.75 -14.75
N SER A 288 -2.45 36.66 -13.48
CA SER A 288 -2.30 37.72 -12.46
C SER A 288 -2.66 37.29 -11.03
N GLU A 289 -2.85 35.99 -10.75
CA GLU A 289 -3.55 35.56 -9.52
C GLU A 289 -4.93 36.24 -9.38
N PHE A 290 -5.67 36.30 -10.50
CA PHE A 290 -7.03 36.81 -10.53
C PHE A 290 -7.88 36.00 -9.56
N SER A 291 -8.66 36.70 -8.73
CA SER A 291 -9.61 36.11 -7.81
C SER A 291 -10.91 36.89 -7.86
N PHE A 292 -12.01 36.16 -8.00
CA PHE A 292 -13.36 36.67 -8.01
C PHE A 292 -14.19 35.85 -7.03
N SER A 293 -14.77 36.51 -6.03
CA SER A 293 -15.61 35.91 -4.99
C SER A 293 -16.63 36.94 -4.46
N PRO A 294 -17.68 36.50 -3.76
CA PRO A 294 -18.72 35.56 -4.16
C PRO A 294 -19.93 36.32 -4.74
N GLN A 295 -20.35 35.93 -5.94
CA GLN A 295 -21.67 36.28 -6.47
C GLN A 295 -22.58 35.06 -6.35
N ASN A 296 -23.80 35.25 -5.86
CA ASN A 296 -24.80 34.18 -5.82
C ASN A 296 -25.50 34.10 -7.19
N ILE A 297 -25.56 32.91 -7.77
CA ILE A 297 -26.20 32.65 -9.06
C ILE A 297 -27.59 32.06 -8.81
N SER A 298 -28.62 32.89 -8.99
CA SER A 298 -30.03 32.45 -8.92
C SER A 298 -30.62 32.06 -10.28
N GLY A 299 -29.87 32.26 -11.37
CA GLY A 299 -30.31 31.95 -12.74
C GLY A 299 -29.74 30.64 -13.26
N SER A 300 -30.32 30.13 -14.36
CA SER A 300 -29.80 28.94 -15.06
C SER A 300 -28.54 29.20 -15.88
N THR A 301 -28.11 30.46 -16.02
CA THR A 301 -26.90 30.84 -16.74
C THR A 301 -26.20 32.00 -16.05
N TRP A 302 -24.88 32.03 -16.15
CA TRP A 302 -24.03 33.10 -15.65
C TRP A 302 -22.80 33.26 -16.57
N SER A 303 -22.27 34.47 -16.70
CA SER A 303 -21.06 34.69 -17.50
C SER A 303 -20.16 35.77 -16.91
N LEU A 304 -18.85 35.58 -17.08
CA LEU A 304 -17.81 36.57 -16.80
C LEU A 304 -17.04 36.86 -18.08
N LYS A 305 -17.01 38.13 -18.44
CA LYS A 305 -16.39 38.64 -19.67
C LYS A 305 -15.12 39.41 -19.35
N ASN A 306 -14.40 39.76 -20.41
CA ASN A 306 -13.18 40.57 -20.35
C ASN A 306 -12.04 39.87 -19.58
N LEU A 307 -11.88 38.58 -19.83
CA LEU A 307 -10.83 37.76 -19.24
C LEU A 307 -9.62 37.67 -20.16
N LYS A 308 -8.45 37.67 -19.55
CA LYS A 308 -7.18 37.42 -20.23
C LYS A 308 -7.04 35.93 -20.58
N SER A 309 -6.13 35.61 -21.48
CA SER A 309 -5.76 34.24 -21.77
C SER A 309 -5.07 33.61 -20.56
N GLY A 310 -5.43 32.37 -20.24
CA GLY A 310 -4.94 31.69 -19.05
C GLY A 310 -5.83 30.53 -18.62
N ASN A 311 -5.38 29.86 -17.55
CA ASN A 311 -6.12 28.79 -16.89
C ASN A 311 -6.85 29.36 -15.68
N TYR A 312 -8.16 29.16 -15.63
CA TYR A 312 -9.02 29.59 -14.54
C TYR A 312 -9.68 28.40 -13.89
N TRP A 313 -9.76 28.40 -12.57
CA TRP A 313 -10.55 27.45 -11.80
C TRP A 313 -11.88 28.07 -11.43
N VAL A 314 -12.96 27.44 -11.86
CA VAL A 314 -14.34 27.82 -11.56
C VAL A 314 -14.89 26.84 -10.54
N CYS A 315 -14.95 27.23 -9.27
CA CYS A 315 -15.45 26.41 -8.18
C CYS A 315 -16.86 26.84 -7.76
N LEU A 316 -17.74 25.85 -7.59
CA LEU A 316 -19.13 26.02 -7.20
C LEU A 316 -19.37 25.43 -5.83
N THR A 317 -20.17 26.13 -5.03
CA THR A 317 -20.58 25.74 -3.68
C THR A 317 -22.08 25.98 -3.52
N SER A 318 -22.73 25.27 -2.61
CA SER A 318 -24.14 25.50 -2.27
C SER A 318 -24.30 25.74 -0.77
N SER A 319 -25.28 26.57 -0.40
CA SER A 319 -25.73 26.67 0.99
C SER A 319 -26.70 25.54 1.37
N THR A 320 -27.43 24.99 0.40
CA THR A 320 -28.32 23.83 0.61
C THR A 320 -27.51 22.55 0.76
N PHE A 321 -26.50 22.38 -0.10
CA PHE A 321 -25.64 21.20 -0.13
C PHE A 321 -24.26 21.58 0.43
N SER A 322 -24.07 21.39 1.73
CA SER A 322 -22.86 21.81 2.46
C SER A 322 -21.59 21.10 1.99
N THR A 323 -21.73 19.87 1.48
CA THR A 323 -20.65 19.03 0.96
C THR A 323 -20.25 19.38 -0.48
N LEU A 324 -21.12 20.04 -1.24
CA LEU A 324 -20.91 20.32 -2.66
C LEU A 324 -19.75 21.29 -2.87
N LYS A 325 -18.66 20.79 -3.48
CA LYS A 325 -17.56 21.61 -3.98
C LYS A 325 -17.03 21.07 -5.31
N GLN A 326 -17.57 21.59 -6.41
CA GLN A 326 -17.15 21.18 -7.77
C GLN A 326 -16.33 22.27 -8.45
N CYS A 327 -15.15 21.92 -8.96
CA CYS A 327 -14.24 22.84 -9.62
C CYS A 327 -13.96 22.43 -11.06
N PHE A 328 -14.13 23.36 -11.99
CA PHE A 328 -13.88 23.18 -13.42
C PHE A 328 -12.67 24.00 -13.85
N ASN A 329 -11.81 23.41 -14.68
CA ASN A 329 -10.73 24.16 -15.33
C ASN A 329 -11.24 24.78 -16.64
N ALA A 330 -11.21 26.10 -16.71
CA ALA A 330 -11.57 26.90 -17.86
C ALA A 330 -10.30 27.51 -18.48
N ASN A 331 -9.90 27.01 -19.65
CA ASN A 331 -8.75 27.52 -20.38
C ASN A 331 -9.22 28.51 -21.45
N ILE A 332 -8.73 29.74 -21.37
CA ILE A 332 -8.92 30.80 -22.37
C ILE A 332 -7.60 30.94 -23.14
N LYS A 333 -7.65 30.83 -24.46
CA LYS A 333 -6.47 30.92 -25.33
C LYS A 333 -6.43 32.24 -26.09
N GLU A 334 -5.22 32.59 -26.50
CA GLU A 334 -4.98 33.59 -27.54
C GLU A 334 -4.90 32.93 -28.92
N PRO A 335 -5.27 33.65 -29.99
CA PRO A 335 -4.95 33.22 -31.34
C PRO A 335 -3.44 33.17 -31.54
N LYS A 336 -2.97 32.16 -32.29
CA LYS A 336 -1.57 32.07 -32.70
C LYS A 336 -1.19 33.23 -33.63
N ASP A 337 0.06 33.67 -33.58
CA ASP A 337 0.62 34.55 -34.60
C ASP A 337 0.72 33.79 -35.94
N ILE A 338 0.65 34.52 -37.07
CA ILE A 338 0.87 33.93 -38.38
C ILE A 338 2.32 33.45 -38.50
N ALA A 339 2.51 32.21 -38.95
CA ALA A 339 3.82 31.66 -39.25
C ALA A 339 3.83 31.12 -40.68
N VAL A 340 4.73 31.64 -41.50
CA VAL A 340 4.88 31.22 -42.89
C VAL A 340 6.31 30.80 -43.14
N SER A 341 6.49 29.58 -43.63
CA SER A 341 7.78 29.10 -44.13
C SER A 341 7.72 29.00 -45.65
N SER A 342 8.72 29.53 -46.34
CA SER A 342 8.77 29.53 -47.79
C SER A 342 9.97 28.74 -48.33
N ILE A 343 9.72 27.95 -49.37
CA ILE A 343 10.74 27.24 -50.14
C ILE A 343 10.63 27.66 -51.60
N ILE A 344 11.73 28.13 -52.18
CA ILE A 344 11.73 28.69 -53.54
C ILE A 344 12.40 27.72 -54.51
N ASP A 345 11.62 27.13 -55.41
CA ASP A 345 12.12 26.43 -56.59
C ASP A 345 12.27 27.42 -57.76
N ARG A 346 13.50 27.88 -57.95
CA ARG A 346 13.84 28.87 -58.97
C ARG A 346 13.84 28.31 -60.39
N ASN A 347 14.01 27.00 -60.56
CA ASN A 347 14.03 26.38 -61.88
C ASN A 347 12.61 26.25 -62.44
N ASN A 348 11.69 25.82 -61.58
CA ASN A 348 10.28 25.68 -61.94
C ASN A 348 9.48 26.98 -61.72
N LYS A 349 10.13 28.03 -61.15
CA LYS A 349 9.54 29.32 -60.81
C LYS A 349 8.34 29.15 -59.88
N ILE A 350 8.53 28.41 -58.80
CA ILE A 350 7.50 28.13 -57.79
C ILE A 350 8.00 28.57 -56.41
N ALA A 351 7.13 29.23 -55.64
CA ALA A 351 7.29 29.42 -54.20
C ALA A 351 6.28 28.54 -53.48
N SER A 352 6.78 27.57 -52.72
CA SER A 352 5.98 26.70 -51.87
C SER A 352 5.90 27.31 -50.48
N LEU A 353 4.70 27.61 -50.01
CA LEU A 353 4.44 28.18 -48.69
C LEU A 353 3.79 27.13 -47.78
N ASP A 354 4.35 26.97 -46.60
CA ASP A 354 3.74 26.29 -45.46
C ASP A 354 3.20 27.34 -44.49
N LEU A 355 1.93 27.22 -44.11
CA LEU A 355 1.12 28.24 -43.45
C LEU A 355 0.56 27.71 -42.12
N ASP A 356 0.87 28.36 -41.01
CA ASP A 356 0.26 28.13 -39.70
C ASP A 356 -0.26 29.45 -39.09
N GLY A 357 -1.15 29.31 -38.12
CA GLY A 357 -1.71 30.41 -37.34
C GLY A 357 -3.14 30.79 -37.74
N GLY A 358 -3.54 30.63 -39.00
CA GLY A 358 -4.88 30.99 -39.49
C GLY A 358 -5.80 29.79 -39.78
N LYS A 359 -7.12 30.04 -39.84
CA LYS A 359 -8.08 29.08 -40.43
C LYS A 359 -8.21 29.29 -41.94
N ASN A 360 -8.14 30.54 -42.37
CA ASN A 360 -8.08 30.92 -43.78
C ASN A 360 -6.95 31.90 -44.00
N TYR A 361 -6.39 31.89 -45.21
CA TYR A 361 -5.27 32.73 -45.61
C TYR A 361 -5.64 33.55 -46.84
N ASN A 362 -5.33 34.84 -46.78
CA ASN A 362 -5.42 35.80 -47.87
C ASN A 362 -4.00 36.09 -48.36
N ILE A 363 -3.64 35.51 -49.50
CA ILE A 363 -2.30 35.54 -50.08
C ILE A 363 -2.31 36.45 -51.30
N THR A 364 -1.52 37.51 -51.28
CA THR A 364 -1.35 38.40 -52.42
C THR A 364 -0.01 38.14 -53.08
N ILE A 365 -0.01 37.76 -54.36
CA ILE A 365 1.21 37.65 -55.17
C ILE A 365 1.16 38.66 -56.32
N ASN A 366 2.10 39.60 -56.32
CA ASN A 366 2.18 40.68 -57.34
C ASN A 366 0.88 41.47 -57.50
N GLY A 367 0.12 41.64 -56.42
CA GLY A 367 -1.18 42.32 -56.40
C GLY A 367 -2.40 41.43 -56.70
N ASN A 368 -2.20 40.16 -57.06
CA ASN A 368 -3.30 39.21 -57.25
C ASN A 368 -3.60 38.46 -55.95
N LEU A 369 -4.85 38.55 -55.49
CA LEU A 369 -5.31 37.89 -54.28
C LEU A 369 -5.73 36.44 -54.56
N ILE A 370 -5.26 35.54 -53.70
CA ILE A 370 -5.60 34.13 -53.63
C ILE A 370 -6.05 33.84 -52.21
N THR A 371 -7.18 33.15 -52.04
CA THR A 371 -7.65 32.73 -50.73
C THR A 371 -7.59 31.21 -50.61
N THR A 372 -7.17 30.70 -49.46
CA THR A 372 -7.06 29.26 -49.21
C THR A 372 -7.29 28.93 -47.73
N SER A 373 -7.87 27.77 -47.45
CA SER A 373 -7.92 27.18 -46.10
C SER A 373 -6.86 26.09 -45.91
N ASN A 374 -6.13 25.73 -46.97
CA ASN A 374 -5.05 24.75 -46.88
C ASN A 374 -3.83 25.39 -46.21
N ASN A 375 -3.14 24.61 -45.39
CA ASN A 375 -1.88 24.99 -44.75
C ASN A 375 -0.69 24.96 -45.71
N TYR A 376 -0.88 24.59 -46.97
CA TYR A 376 0.16 24.52 -47.98
C TYR A 376 -0.33 25.07 -49.31
N ILE A 377 0.52 25.82 -50.00
CA ILE A 377 0.23 26.29 -51.36
C ILE A 377 1.50 26.53 -52.17
N ASP A 378 1.43 26.13 -53.44
CA ASP A 378 2.43 26.49 -54.45
C ASP A 378 1.98 27.73 -55.23
N LEU A 379 2.83 28.74 -55.25
CA LEU A 379 2.61 29.99 -55.97
C LEU A 379 3.54 30.06 -57.18
N ALA A 380 2.97 30.27 -58.37
CA ALA A 380 3.74 30.51 -59.57
C ALA A 380 4.41 31.89 -59.53
N LEU A 381 5.72 31.92 -59.70
CA LEU A 381 6.54 33.12 -59.74
C LEU A 381 6.74 33.60 -61.17
N SER A 382 6.65 34.92 -61.37
CA SER A 382 6.97 35.57 -62.63
C SER A 382 8.44 35.94 -62.69
N THR A 383 8.99 36.11 -63.89
CA THR A 383 10.33 36.71 -64.05
C THR A 383 10.33 38.16 -63.56
N GLY A 384 11.34 38.55 -62.81
CA GLY A 384 11.44 39.84 -62.13
C GLY A 384 11.26 39.71 -60.62
N ILE A 385 10.85 40.81 -60.00
CA ILE A 385 10.54 40.87 -58.57
C ILE A 385 9.14 40.31 -58.34
N ASN A 386 9.02 39.35 -57.44
CA ASN A 386 7.75 38.85 -56.93
C ASN A 386 7.59 39.31 -55.49
N ILE A 387 6.43 39.86 -55.15
CA ILE A 387 6.10 40.25 -53.77
C ILE A 387 4.95 39.36 -53.33
N ILE A 388 5.18 38.62 -52.25
CA ILE A 388 4.20 37.77 -51.58
C ILE A 388 3.83 38.46 -50.27
N GLU A 389 2.55 38.69 -50.05
CA GLU A 389 1.97 39.09 -48.76
C GLU A 389 1.00 37.99 -48.31
N VAL A 390 1.07 37.54 -47.06
CA VAL A 390 0.13 36.59 -46.47
C VAL A 390 -0.50 37.17 -45.22
N LYS A 391 -1.83 37.15 -45.17
CA LYS A 391 -2.68 37.51 -44.02
C LYS A 391 -3.59 36.33 -43.68
N THR A 392 -4.11 36.28 -42.46
CA THR A 392 -5.10 35.27 -42.05
C THR A 392 -6.53 35.82 -42.07
N ASP A 393 -7.49 35.05 -41.54
CA ASP A 393 -8.87 35.48 -41.25
C ASP A 393 -8.99 36.44 -40.07
N LYS A 394 -7.91 36.66 -39.31
CA LYS A 394 -7.85 37.59 -38.19
C LYS A 394 -6.75 38.63 -38.42
N ASP A 395 -7.14 39.89 -38.54
CA ASP A 395 -6.21 41.00 -38.84
C ASP A 395 -5.07 41.17 -37.81
N CYS A 396 -5.28 40.71 -36.57
CA CYS A 396 -4.32 40.83 -35.48
C CYS A 396 -3.24 39.75 -35.44
N GLN A 397 -3.29 38.73 -36.30
CA GLN A 397 -2.28 37.66 -36.31
C GLN A 397 -0.99 38.07 -37.04
N GLY A 398 -0.94 39.30 -37.56
CA GLY A 398 0.20 39.85 -38.27
C GLY A 398 0.13 39.65 -39.78
N ILE A 399 1.20 40.04 -40.45
CA ILE A 399 1.35 39.98 -41.90
C ILE A 399 2.72 39.39 -42.18
N TYR A 400 2.77 38.38 -43.05
CA TYR A 400 4.03 37.90 -43.62
C TYR A 400 4.26 38.54 -44.98
N GLU A 401 5.45 39.09 -45.20
CA GLU A 401 5.84 39.65 -46.49
C GLU A 401 7.20 39.09 -46.93
N GLU A 402 7.28 38.61 -48.17
CA GLU A 402 8.52 38.17 -48.79
C GLU A 402 8.67 38.73 -50.20
N THR A 403 9.88 39.18 -50.53
CA THR A 403 10.25 39.62 -51.87
C THR A 403 11.23 38.65 -52.51
N ILE A 404 10.81 38.03 -53.62
CA ILE A 404 11.57 36.99 -54.33
C ILE A 404 11.91 37.46 -55.74
N PHE A 405 13.21 37.52 -56.05
CA PHE A 405 13.65 37.81 -57.41
C PHE A 405 13.88 36.52 -58.22
N ILE A 406 13.21 36.39 -59.37
CA ILE A 406 13.38 35.30 -60.34
C ILE A 406 13.93 35.89 -61.64
N SER A 407 15.16 35.53 -62.01
CA SER A 407 15.72 35.95 -63.29
C SER A 407 16.49 34.81 -63.95
N GLU A 408 16.38 34.76 -65.28
CA GLU A 408 17.17 33.89 -66.15
C GLU A 408 18.58 34.48 -66.39
N ASP A 409 18.82 35.71 -65.94
CA ASP A 409 20.01 36.50 -66.25
C ASP A 409 20.47 37.38 -65.06
N ILE A 410 21.76 37.72 -64.99
CA ILE A 410 22.23 38.70 -63.99
C ILE A 410 21.73 40.10 -64.36
N MET A 411 21.22 40.84 -63.36
CA MET A 411 20.82 42.23 -63.46
C MET A 411 21.63 43.11 -62.50
N LEU A 412 22.14 44.25 -62.98
CA LEU A 412 22.77 45.28 -62.15
C LEU A 412 21.89 46.53 -62.20
N SER A 413 21.32 46.93 -61.06
CA SER A 413 20.43 48.10 -60.98
C SER A 413 20.64 48.88 -59.67
N PRO A 414 20.76 50.22 -59.70
CA PRO A 414 20.67 51.08 -60.88
C PRO A 414 21.94 51.09 -61.75
N ASN A 415 21.78 51.36 -63.04
CA ASN A 415 22.85 51.64 -64.00
C ASN A 415 22.30 52.66 -65.04
N PRO A 416 22.70 53.95 -65.01
CA PRO A 416 23.90 54.50 -64.38
C PRO A 416 23.94 54.43 -62.85
N VAL A 417 25.15 54.26 -62.30
CA VAL A 417 25.39 54.07 -60.87
C VAL A 417 26.03 55.31 -60.24
N LYS A 418 25.62 55.65 -59.02
CA LYS A 418 26.22 56.72 -58.20
C LYS A 418 27.31 56.19 -57.27
N SER A 419 26.97 55.72 -56.08
CA SER A 419 27.94 55.18 -55.10
C SER A 419 27.97 53.65 -55.08
N SER A 420 26.82 53.01 -55.27
CA SER A 420 26.69 51.57 -55.37
C SER A 420 25.49 51.16 -56.22
N SER A 421 25.51 49.92 -56.70
CA SER A 421 24.41 49.31 -57.44
C SER A 421 24.16 47.91 -56.92
N THR A 422 22.94 47.41 -57.05
CA THR A 422 22.58 46.07 -56.61
C THR A 422 22.70 45.10 -57.77
N LEU A 423 23.56 44.09 -57.60
CA LEU A 423 23.69 42.96 -58.49
C LEU A 423 22.74 41.86 -58.03
N TRP A 424 21.75 41.55 -58.86
CA TRP A 424 20.85 40.44 -58.68
C TRP A 424 21.40 39.26 -59.47
N VAL A 425 21.82 38.23 -58.76
CA VAL A 425 22.43 37.04 -59.37
C VAL A 425 21.32 36.03 -59.62
N GLY A 426 21.09 35.63 -60.88
CA GLY A 426 20.16 34.54 -61.21
C GLY A 426 20.68 33.16 -60.78
N GLY A 427 19.84 32.13 -60.87
CA GLY A 427 20.24 30.72 -60.66
C GLY A 427 20.50 30.31 -59.19
N ASN A 428 21.30 29.24 -59.01
CA ASN A 428 21.57 28.59 -57.71
C ASN A 428 23.04 28.71 -57.26
N ASP A 429 23.84 29.56 -57.91
CA ASP A 429 25.24 29.74 -57.52
C ASP A 429 25.35 30.33 -56.12
N GLN A 430 26.09 29.67 -55.25
CA GLN A 430 26.35 30.12 -53.87
C GLN A 430 27.49 31.15 -53.80
N ASN A 431 28.33 31.22 -54.82
CA ASN A 431 29.49 32.11 -54.87
C ASN A 431 29.57 32.81 -56.20
N VAL A 432 29.97 34.07 -56.16
CA VAL A 432 30.17 34.87 -57.37
C VAL A 432 31.46 35.68 -57.27
N ASN A 433 32.25 35.62 -58.33
CA ASN A 433 33.45 36.40 -58.50
C ASN A 433 33.14 37.60 -59.42
N MET A 434 33.27 38.79 -58.88
CA MET A 434 33.05 40.05 -59.56
C MET A 434 34.40 40.71 -59.82
N THR A 435 34.69 41.06 -61.07
CA THR A 435 35.88 41.82 -61.44
C THR A 435 35.47 43.05 -62.22
N LEU A 436 35.87 44.23 -61.76
CA LEU A 436 35.63 45.49 -62.44
C LEU A 436 36.85 45.87 -63.27
N PHE A 437 36.62 46.14 -64.55
CA PHE A 437 37.62 46.60 -65.51
C PHE A 437 37.31 48.03 -65.97
N ASP A 438 38.35 48.82 -66.24
CA ASP A 438 38.22 50.00 -67.08
C ASP A 438 38.10 49.62 -68.57
N ILE A 439 37.83 50.61 -69.43
CA ILE A 439 37.70 50.39 -70.89
C ILE A 439 38.98 49.91 -71.58
N THR A 440 40.14 50.01 -70.94
CA THR A 440 41.42 49.54 -71.48
C THR A 440 41.69 48.08 -71.12
N GLY A 441 40.84 47.48 -70.28
CA GLY A 441 41.00 46.11 -69.78
C GLY A 441 41.83 46.02 -68.49
N LYS A 442 42.16 47.14 -67.84
CA LYS A 442 42.86 47.12 -66.55
C LYS A 442 41.88 46.78 -65.42
N VAL A 443 42.25 45.83 -64.58
CA VAL A 443 41.49 45.48 -63.37
C VAL A 443 41.57 46.61 -62.34
N ILE A 444 40.41 47.06 -61.87
CA ILE A 444 40.27 48.04 -60.79
C ILE A 444 40.19 47.31 -59.45
N TRP A 445 39.32 46.30 -59.38
CA TRP A 445 39.18 45.42 -58.23
C TRP A 445 38.57 44.08 -58.63
N THR A 446 38.81 43.08 -57.80
CA THR A 446 38.17 41.76 -57.85
C THR A 446 37.62 41.44 -56.45
N ARG A 447 36.41 40.89 -56.40
CA ARG A 447 35.71 40.49 -55.16
C ARG A 447 35.07 39.13 -55.36
N ASN A 448 35.27 38.23 -54.40
CA ASN A 448 34.53 36.98 -54.32
C ASN A 448 33.55 37.08 -53.15
N GLU A 449 32.26 36.96 -53.44
CA GLU A 449 31.20 37.14 -52.46
C GLU A 449 30.31 35.89 -52.44
N GLN A 450 29.89 35.47 -51.24
CA GLN A 450 28.82 34.48 -51.09
C GLN A 450 27.50 35.14 -51.47
N VAL A 451 26.71 34.48 -52.31
CA VAL A 451 25.41 34.98 -52.74
C VAL A 451 24.41 34.77 -51.59
N PRO A 452 23.85 35.83 -50.98
CA PRO A 452 22.89 35.71 -49.89
C PRO A 452 21.58 35.07 -50.38
N TYR A 453 20.71 34.64 -49.47
CA TYR A 453 19.40 34.06 -49.82
C TYR A 453 18.53 34.99 -50.67
N SER A 454 18.60 36.30 -50.42
CA SER A 454 17.96 37.35 -51.24
C SER A 454 18.50 37.42 -52.67
N ARG A 455 19.65 36.80 -52.94
CA ARG A 455 20.44 36.83 -54.18
C ARG A 455 20.77 38.23 -54.70
N SER A 456 20.71 39.23 -53.82
CA SER A 456 21.09 40.61 -54.06
C SER A 456 22.43 40.91 -53.41
N LEU A 457 23.38 41.38 -54.20
CA LEU A 457 24.72 41.76 -53.76
C LEU A 457 24.95 43.25 -54.00
N ASN A 458 25.48 43.94 -53.01
CA ASN A 458 25.86 45.33 -53.19
C ASN A 458 27.20 45.43 -53.93
N VAL A 459 27.21 46.12 -55.07
CA VAL A 459 28.41 46.38 -55.88
C VAL A 459 28.86 47.82 -55.68
N PRO A 460 30.03 48.04 -55.04
CA PRO A 460 30.48 49.39 -54.72
C PRO A 460 31.21 50.06 -55.89
N PHE A 461 30.88 51.32 -56.11
CA PHE A 461 31.52 52.20 -57.09
C PHE A 461 32.02 53.53 -56.48
N SER A 462 31.96 53.69 -55.15
CA SER A 462 32.31 54.94 -54.46
C SER A 462 33.72 55.46 -54.75
N ASN A 463 34.69 54.54 -54.91
CA ASN A 463 36.10 54.89 -55.16
C ASN A 463 36.50 54.83 -56.65
N VAL A 464 35.50 54.81 -57.53
CA VAL A 464 35.67 54.71 -58.99
C VAL A 464 35.28 56.05 -59.60
N ARG A 465 36.14 56.61 -60.47
CA ARG A 465 35.87 57.90 -61.14
C ARG A 465 34.70 57.77 -62.11
N SER A 466 34.00 58.87 -62.41
CA SER A 466 32.98 58.91 -63.46
C SER A 466 33.55 58.41 -64.79
N GLY A 467 32.80 57.56 -65.49
CA GLY A 467 33.28 56.92 -66.70
C GLY A 467 32.62 55.59 -67.00
N LEU A 468 33.13 54.91 -68.03
CA LEU A 468 32.62 53.63 -68.48
C LEU A 468 33.48 52.47 -67.94
N TYR A 469 32.82 51.43 -67.46
CA TYR A 469 33.47 50.24 -66.89
C TYR A 469 32.81 48.96 -67.38
N ILE A 470 33.51 47.85 -67.24
CA ILE A 470 33.00 46.51 -67.50
C ILE A 470 33.05 45.73 -66.19
N LEU A 471 31.89 45.42 -65.62
CA LEU A 471 31.77 44.49 -64.50
C LEU A 471 31.63 43.08 -65.06
N LYS A 472 32.69 42.29 -64.95
CA LYS A 472 32.65 40.86 -65.23
C LYS A 472 32.17 40.12 -63.99
N VAL A 473 31.21 39.24 -64.17
CA VAL A 473 30.64 38.41 -63.11
C VAL A 473 30.77 36.95 -63.54
N ASP A 474 31.58 36.20 -62.81
CA ASP A 474 31.89 34.80 -63.03
C ASP A 474 31.46 33.97 -61.81
N SER A 475 30.71 32.90 -62.04
CA SER A 475 30.34 31.89 -61.06
C SER A 475 30.36 30.50 -61.73
N LYS A 476 29.90 29.45 -61.04
CA LYS A 476 29.84 28.10 -61.61
C LYS A 476 28.91 28.04 -62.82
N THR A 477 27.75 28.70 -62.75
CA THR A 477 26.78 28.70 -63.87
C THR A 477 26.70 30.00 -64.65
N ILE A 478 27.34 31.09 -64.19
CA ILE A 478 27.22 32.38 -64.85
C ILE A 478 28.57 32.91 -65.31
N LYS A 479 28.60 33.42 -66.54
CA LYS A 479 29.73 34.17 -67.11
C LYS A 479 29.19 35.34 -67.90
N LYS A 480 29.08 36.52 -67.26
CA LYS A 480 28.49 37.70 -67.88
C LYS A 480 29.38 38.92 -67.70
N SER A 481 29.39 39.80 -68.71
CA SER A 481 30.03 41.11 -68.63
C SER A 481 28.97 42.18 -68.76
N ILE A 482 28.90 43.06 -67.77
CA ILE A 482 27.90 44.13 -67.67
C ILE A 482 28.61 45.46 -67.91
N LYS A 483 28.12 46.22 -68.88
CA LYS A 483 28.57 47.59 -69.12
C LYS A 483 28.03 48.49 -68.02
N VAL A 484 28.91 49.12 -67.25
CA VAL A 484 28.53 50.00 -66.13
C VAL A 484 28.85 51.45 -66.47
N ILE A 485 27.88 52.34 -66.29
CA ILE A 485 28.04 53.78 -66.44
C ILE A 485 28.11 54.37 -65.03
N LYS A 486 29.28 54.87 -64.63
CA LYS A 486 29.48 55.58 -63.36
C LYS A 486 29.27 57.08 -63.58
N GLU A 487 28.27 57.65 -62.91
CA GLU A 487 28.01 59.10 -62.90
C GLU A 487 29.02 59.85 -62.04
#